data_AF-A0ABD1VHP1-F1
#
_entry.id   AF-A0ABD1VHP1-F1
#
_cell.length_a   1.000
_cell.length_b   1.000
_cell.length_c   1.000
_cell.angle_alpha   90.00
_cell.angle_beta   90.00
_cell.angle_gamma   90.00
#
_symmetry.space_group_name_H-M   'P 1'
#
loop_
_entity.id
_entity.type
_entity.pdbx_description
1 polymer ?
#
loop_
_entity_poly.entity_id
_entity_poly.type
_entity_poly.pdbx_seq_one_letter_code
_entity_poly.pdbx_strand_id
1 'polypeptide(L)'
;MQIPADMVVNAMIVAMVAHANQPNDQTIYHVGSSLSNPLESRMFQDYGLQYFTKHPWINKEGKAVIVGKVKVLSTMDSFQTYITIRYLLPLKGLEIVNAACCQYFRSEYLSMYRKIKYVMRLIDLYRPYLFFKGV
;
A
#
# COMPACT_ATOMS: atom_id res chain seq x y z
N MET A 1 3.47 14.24 -2.49
CA MET A 1 3.79 14.71 -3.84
C MET A 1 3.97 13.49 -4.73
N GLN A 2 2.96 13.13 -5.52
CA GLN A 2 3.11 12.16 -6.61
C GLN A 2 3.22 12.95 -7.90
N ILE A 3 4.19 12.60 -8.75
CA ILE A 3 4.41 13.23 -10.05
C ILE A 3 4.04 12.18 -11.11
N PRO A 4 3.11 12.50 -12.02
CA PRO A 4 2.79 11.61 -13.13
C PRO A 4 4.03 11.25 -13.96
N ALA A 5 4.12 10.00 -14.43
CA ALA A 5 5.29 9.54 -15.18
C ALA A 5 5.51 10.33 -16.48
N ASP A 6 4.43 10.70 -17.16
CA ASP A 6 4.44 11.56 -18.35
C ASP A 6 5.01 12.95 -18.07
N MET A 7 4.72 13.56 -16.91
CA MET A 7 5.32 14.83 -16.53
C MET A 7 6.83 14.73 -16.33
N VAL A 8 7.31 13.62 -15.73
CA VAL A 8 8.75 13.38 -15.55
C VAL A 8 9.45 13.23 -16.90
N VAL A 9 8.88 12.43 -17.81
CA VAL A 9 9.44 12.21 -19.15
C VAL A 9 9.45 13.52 -19.95
N ASN A 10 8.35 14.26 -19.96
CA ASN A 10 8.27 15.53 -20.67
C ASN A 10 9.28 16.55 -20.12
N ALA A 11 9.41 16.66 -18.80
CA ALA A 11 10.39 17.55 -18.19
C ALA A 11 11.83 17.15 -18.54
N MET A 12 12.14 15.84 -18.56
CA MET A 12 13.45 15.34 -18.96
C MET A 12 13.77 15.70 -20.42
N ILE A 13 12.83 15.49 -21.35
CA ILE A 13 13.01 15.84 -22.77
C ILE A 13 13.25 17.35 -22.91
N VAL A 14 12.44 18.17 -22.24
CA VAL A 14 12.57 19.64 -22.29
C VAL A 14 13.93 20.09 -21.75
N ALA A 15 14.38 19.53 -20.62
CA ALA A 15 15.70 19.83 -20.06
C ALA A 15 16.84 19.43 -21.01
N MET A 16 16.75 18.25 -21.64
CA MET A 16 17.74 17.79 -22.63
C MET A 16 17.81 18.74 -23.84
N VAL A 17 16.67 19.17 -24.37
CA VAL A 17 16.62 20.11 -25.50
C VAL A 17 17.15 21.49 -25.10
N ALA A 18 16.78 21.99 -23.91
CA ALA A 18 17.22 23.29 -23.41
C ALA A 18 18.74 23.39 -23.24
N HIS A 19 19.41 22.26 -22.98
CA HIS A 19 20.86 22.20 -22.75
C HIS A 19 21.65 21.55 -23.87
N ALA A 20 21.02 21.24 -25.01
CA ALA A 20 21.66 20.55 -26.13
C ALA A 20 22.94 21.27 -26.63
N ASN A 21 23.02 22.59 -26.48
CA ASN A 21 24.17 23.42 -26.89
C ASN A 21 24.91 24.08 -25.71
N GLN A 22 24.66 23.65 -24.46
CA GLN A 22 25.24 24.24 -23.25
C GLN A 22 25.99 23.18 -22.41
N PRO A 23 27.12 22.63 -22.93
CA PRO A 23 27.78 21.44 -22.37
C PRO A 23 28.37 21.62 -20.96
N ASN A 24 28.51 22.86 -20.47
CA ASN A 24 29.08 23.17 -19.15
C ASN A 24 28.05 23.79 -18.18
N ASP A 25 26.77 23.82 -18.52
CA ASP A 25 25.75 24.39 -17.65
C ASP A 25 25.10 23.29 -16.79
N GLN A 26 25.28 23.39 -15.48
CA GLN A 26 24.82 22.40 -14.51
C GLN A 26 23.56 22.93 -13.81
N THR A 27 22.44 22.92 -14.54
CA THR A 27 21.15 23.40 -14.00
C THR A 27 20.36 22.26 -13.35
N ILE A 28 19.86 22.52 -12.13
CA ILE A 28 19.00 21.58 -11.39
C ILE A 28 17.54 21.98 -11.59
N TYR A 29 16.74 21.09 -12.18
CA TYR A 29 15.31 21.29 -12.38
C TYR A 29 14.48 20.60 -11.28
N HIS A 30 13.71 21.39 -10.53
CA HIS A 30 12.71 20.87 -9.59
C HIS A 30 11.37 20.71 -10.31
N VAL A 31 10.99 19.46 -10.58
CA VAL A 31 9.70 19.11 -11.17
C VAL A 31 8.79 18.62 -10.05
N GLY A 32 7.57 19.17 -9.98
CA GLY A 32 6.57 18.81 -8.98
C GLY A 32 5.16 18.93 -9.54
N SER A 33 4.22 18.22 -8.94
CA SER A 33 2.80 18.47 -9.17
C SER A 33 2.40 19.81 -8.55
N SER A 34 1.46 20.52 -9.19
CA SER A 34 1.02 21.86 -8.77
C SER A 34 0.53 21.88 -7.31
N LEU A 35 0.84 22.96 -6.59
CA LEU A 35 0.28 23.26 -5.27
C LEU A 35 -1.24 23.48 -5.30
N SER A 36 -1.81 23.75 -6.48
CA SER A 36 -3.25 23.97 -6.64
C SER A 36 -4.10 22.71 -6.47
N ASN A 37 -3.50 21.51 -6.59
CA ASN A 37 -4.23 20.25 -6.39
C ASN A 37 -3.36 19.21 -5.63
N PRO A 38 -3.12 19.43 -4.33
CA PRO A 38 -2.31 18.51 -3.54
C PRO A 38 -3.08 17.19 -3.34
N LEU A 39 -2.59 16.10 -3.92
CA LEU A 39 -3.12 14.77 -3.66
C LEU A 39 -2.67 14.31 -2.26
N GLU A 40 -3.56 14.46 -1.28
CA GLU A 40 -3.35 13.89 0.04
C GLU A 40 -3.50 12.35 0.03
N SER A 41 -2.73 11.66 0.87
CA SER A 41 -2.83 10.20 1.03
C SER A 41 -4.25 9.70 1.35
N ARG A 42 -5.07 10.53 2.03
CA ARG A 42 -6.47 10.24 2.33
C ARG A 42 -7.35 10.22 1.09
N MET A 43 -7.09 11.09 0.12
CA MET A 43 -7.86 11.17 -1.12
C MET A 43 -7.73 9.90 -1.95
N PHE A 44 -6.55 9.28 -1.98
CA PHE A 44 -6.37 7.99 -2.67
C PHE A 44 -7.28 6.89 -2.12
N GLN A 45 -7.48 6.86 -0.80
CA GLN A 45 -8.34 5.87 -0.18
C GLN A 45 -9.81 6.11 -0.51
N ASP A 46 -10.24 7.37 -0.42
CA ASP A 46 -11.63 7.73 -0.66
C ASP A 46 -11.99 7.58 -2.15
N TYR A 47 -11.10 7.96 -3.06
CA TYR A 47 -11.29 7.72 -4.50
C TYR A 47 -11.29 6.23 -4.85
N GLY A 48 -10.34 5.45 -4.31
CA GLY A 48 -10.31 4.01 -4.52
C GLY A 48 -11.59 3.34 -4.01
N LEU A 49 -12.03 3.69 -2.79
CA LEU A 49 -13.26 3.17 -2.22
C LEU A 49 -14.49 3.52 -3.07
N GLN A 50 -14.63 4.78 -3.47
CA GLN A 50 -15.74 5.22 -4.31
C GLN A 50 -15.75 4.51 -5.66
N TYR A 51 -14.59 4.42 -6.33
CA TYR A 51 -14.47 3.78 -7.62
C TYR A 51 -14.85 2.30 -7.56
N PHE A 52 -14.25 1.53 -6.66
CA PHE A 52 -14.51 0.09 -6.57
C PHE A 52 -15.88 -0.24 -5.94
N THR A 53 -16.52 0.71 -5.26
CA THR A 53 -17.91 0.57 -4.83
C THR A 53 -18.88 0.73 -6.01
N LYS A 54 -18.62 1.70 -6.91
CA LYS A 54 -19.43 1.91 -8.12
C LYS A 54 -19.16 0.87 -9.22
N HIS A 55 -17.90 0.41 -9.31
CA HIS A 55 -17.42 -0.53 -10.30
C HIS A 55 -16.72 -1.70 -9.60
N PRO A 56 -17.48 -2.61 -8.98
CA PRO A 56 -16.90 -3.71 -8.24
C PRO A 56 -16.15 -4.65 -9.19
N TRP A 57 -14.99 -5.10 -8.74
CA TRP A 57 -14.27 -6.18 -9.42
C TRP A 57 -15.04 -7.49 -9.25
N ILE A 58 -15.23 -8.21 -10.35
CA ILE A 58 -15.90 -9.52 -10.36
C ILE A 58 -14.83 -10.61 -10.20
N ASN A 59 -15.00 -11.44 -9.19
CA ASN A 59 -14.08 -12.53 -8.93
C ASN A 59 -14.29 -13.71 -9.91
N LYS A 60 -13.45 -14.74 -9.80
CA LYS A 60 -13.52 -15.93 -10.67
C LYS A 60 -14.84 -16.69 -10.54
N GLU A 61 -15.56 -16.51 -9.44
CA GLU A 61 -16.86 -17.13 -9.18
C GLU A 61 -18.03 -16.25 -9.65
N GLY A 62 -17.79 -15.14 -10.35
CA GLY A 62 -18.83 -14.23 -10.84
C GLY A 62 -19.42 -13.30 -9.77
N LYS A 63 -18.83 -13.26 -8.57
CA LYS A 63 -19.31 -12.44 -7.45
C LYS A 63 -18.55 -11.11 -7.36
N ALA A 64 -19.30 -10.03 -7.14
CA ALA A 64 -18.74 -8.72 -6.86
C ALA A 64 -17.95 -8.71 -5.54
N VAL A 65 -16.71 -8.23 -5.59
CA VAL A 65 -15.88 -8.05 -4.40
C VAL A 65 -16.25 -6.76 -3.69
N ILE A 66 -16.68 -6.90 -2.44
CA ILE A 66 -17.05 -5.77 -1.58
C ILE A 66 -15.78 -5.13 -1.04
N VAL A 67 -15.59 -3.85 -1.37
CA VAL A 67 -14.49 -3.04 -0.83
C VAL A 67 -14.93 -2.30 0.42
N GLY A 68 -14.03 -2.22 1.40
CA GLY A 68 -14.24 -1.47 2.64
C GLY A 68 -13.16 -0.42 2.84
N LYS A 69 -13.40 0.54 3.74
CA LYS A 69 -12.40 1.56 4.07
C LYS A 69 -11.18 0.91 4.72
N VAL A 70 -10.02 1.11 4.12
CA VAL A 70 -8.75 0.57 4.62
C VAL A 70 -8.28 1.38 5.82
N LYS A 71 -7.99 0.71 6.94
CA LYS A 71 -7.43 1.35 8.13
C LYS A 71 -5.96 1.71 7.89
N VAL A 72 -5.66 3.00 7.83
CA VAL A 72 -4.27 3.51 7.85
C VAL A 72 -3.83 3.67 9.29
N LEU A 73 -2.61 3.21 9.57
CA LEU A 73 -1.99 3.30 10.88
C LEU A 73 -0.76 4.19 10.75
N SER A 74 -0.63 5.17 11.64
CA SER A 74 0.37 6.23 11.55
C SER A 74 1.75 5.82 12.07
N THR A 75 1.83 4.78 12.89
CA THR A 75 3.09 4.30 13.48
C THR A 75 3.22 2.79 13.42
N MET A 76 4.47 2.30 13.42
CA MET A 76 4.74 0.87 13.49
C MET A 76 4.16 0.23 14.76
N ASP A 77 4.19 0.94 15.90
CA ASP A 77 3.62 0.42 17.15
C ASP A 77 2.10 0.21 17.01
N SER A 78 1.39 1.21 16.48
CA SER A 78 -0.06 1.08 16.24
C SER A 78 -0.38 -0.04 15.24
N PHE A 79 0.49 -0.23 14.25
CA PHE A 79 0.41 -1.35 13.31
C PHE A 79 0.58 -2.70 13.99
N GLN A 80 1.62 -2.88 14.81
CA GLN A 80 1.88 -4.11 15.53
C GLN A 80 0.76 -4.46 16.52
N THR A 81 0.28 -3.48 17.29
CA THR A 81 -0.86 -3.68 18.19
C THR A 81 -2.10 -4.11 17.43
N TYR A 82 -2.41 -3.45 16.31
CA TYR A 82 -3.57 -3.80 15.49
C TYR A 82 -3.47 -5.22 14.92
N ILE A 83 -2.31 -5.59 14.33
CA ILE A 83 -2.09 -6.94 13.81
C ILE A 83 -2.21 -8.00 14.91
N THR A 84 -1.64 -7.71 16.07
CA THR A 84 -1.63 -8.64 17.20
C THR A 84 -3.04 -8.94 17.67
N ILE A 85 -3.83 -7.91 17.93
CA ILE A 85 -5.19 -8.05 18.45
C ILE A 85 -6.13 -8.63 17.38
N ARG A 86 -6.06 -8.12 16.15
CA ARG A 86 -7.06 -8.44 15.13
C ARG A 86 -6.78 -9.74 14.37
N TYR A 87 -5.53 -10.18 14.28
CA TYR A 87 -5.14 -11.32 13.45
C TYR A 87 -4.35 -12.39 14.21
N LEU A 88 -3.31 -12.02 14.97
CA LEU A 88 -2.47 -13.03 15.65
C LEU A 88 -3.20 -13.72 16.81
N LEU A 89 -3.95 -12.96 17.61
CA LEU A 89 -4.69 -13.51 18.75
C LEU A 89 -5.81 -14.48 18.29
N PRO A 90 -6.66 -14.12 17.30
CA PRO A 90 -7.61 -15.08 16.72
C PRO A 90 -6.93 -16.28 16.06
N LEU A 91 -5.78 -16.10 15.40
CA LEU A 91 -5.04 -17.21 14.80
C LEU A 91 -4.55 -18.21 15.85
N LYS A 92 -4.05 -17.72 17.00
CA LYS A 92 -3.70 -18.59 18.14
C LYS A 92 -4.92 -19.32 18.70
N GLY A 93 -6.07 -18.64 18.80
CA GLY A 93 -7.32 -19.30 19.16
C GLY A 93 -7.70 -20.41 18.18
N LEU A 94 -7.57 -20.14 16.88
CA LEU A 94 -7.83 -21.13 15.83
C LEU A 94 -6.86 -22.32 15.91
N GLU A 95 -5.61 -22.10 16.30
CA GLU A 95 -4.63 -23.18 16.53
C GLU A 95 -5.09 -24.14 17.63
N ILE A 96 -5.56 -23.60 18.75
CA ILE A 96 -6.08 -24.40 19.88
C ILE A 96 -7.34 -25.16 19.46
N VAL A 97 -8.28 -24.49 18.79
CA VAL A 97 -9.49 -25.14 18.27
C VAL A 97 -9.14 -26.23 17.25
N ASN A 98 -8.18 -25.97 16.37
CA ASN A 98 -7.70 -26.95 15.40
C ASN A 98 -7.09 -28.17 16.10
N ALA A 99 -6.32 -27.97 17.18
CA ALA A 99 -5.79 -29.08 17.98
C ALA A 99 -6.90 -29.87 18.69
N ALA A 100 -7.87 -29.18 19.30
CA ALA A 100 -9.00 -29.79 19.98
C ALA A 100 -9.93 -30.56 19.01
N CYS A 101 -10.08 -30.08 17.77
CA CYS A 101 -10.88 -30.71 16.72
C CYS A 101 -10.06 -31.66 15.83
N CYS A 102 -9.01 -32.30 16.36
CA CYS A 102 -8.20 -33.30 15.65
C CYS A 102 -7.72 -32.85 14.25
N GLN A 103 -7.24 -31.61 14.14
CA GLN A 103 -6.73 -30.99 12.91
C GLN A 103 -7.75 -30.69 11.81
N TYR A 104 -9.05 -30.67 12.12
CA TYR A 104 -10.11 -30.39 11.15
C TYR A 104 -9.92 -29.05 10.40
N PHE A 105 -9.47 -28.00 11.09
CA PHE A 105 -9.27 -26.66 10.52
C PHE A 105 -7.86 -26.41 9.98
N ARG A 106 -7.05 -27.46 9.76
CA ARG A 106 -5.63 -27.32 9.43
C ARG A 106 -5.39 -26.52 8.15
N SER A 107 -6.22 -26.73 7.14
CA SER A 107 -6.12 -26.00 5.86
C SER A 107 -6.35 -24.49 6.06
N GLU A 108 -7.42 -24.12 6.76
CA GLU A 108 -7.76 -22.73 7.05
C GLU A 108 -6.69 -22.05 7.92
N TYR A 109 -6.21 -22.73 8.96
CA TYR A 109 -5.11 -22.23 9.79
C TYR A 109 -3.86 -21.94 8.96
N LEU A 110 -3.43 -22.88 8.12
CA LEU A 110 -2.25 -22.71 7.28
C LEU A 110 -2.42 -21.58 6.25
N SER A 111 -3.62 -21.46 5.66
CA SER A 111 -3.96 -20.38 4.74
C SER A 111 -3.82 -19.00 5.41
N MET A 112 -4.40 -18.84 6.60
CA MET A 112 -4.32 -17.59 7.37
C MET A 112 -2.89 -17.29 7.83
N TYR A 113 -2.18 -18.29 8.36
CA TYR A 113 -0.78 -18.16 8.78
C TYR A 113 0.11 -17.67 7.62
N ARG A 114 -0.04 -18.27 6.42
CA ARG A 114 0.74 -17.86 5.23
C ARG A 114 0.44 -16.43 4.82
N LYS A 115 -0.84 -16.01 4.81
CA LYS A 115 -1.24 -14.63 4.49
C LYS A 115 -0.66 -13.63 5.47
N ILE A 116 -0.75 -13.90 6.77
CA ILE A 116 -0.19 -13.03 7.82
C ILE A 116 1.33 -12.93 7.67
N LYS A 117 2.02 -14.08 7.50
CA LYS A 117 3.48 -14.11 7.30
C LYS A 117 3.92 -13.32 6.07
N TYR A 118 3.16 -13.38 4.99
CA TYR A 118 3.43 -12.59 3.78
C TYR A 118 3.30 -11.08 4.04
N VAL A 119 2.22 -10.66 4.70
CA VAL A 119 2.01 -9.24 5.06
C VAL A 119 3.13 -8.74 5.98
N MET A 120 3.55 -9.52 6.98
CA MET A 120 4.65 -9.15 7.87
C MET A 120 5.96 -8.92 7.10
N ARG A 121 6.29 -9.82 6.15
CA ARG A 121 7.49 -9.66 5.29
C ARG A 121 7.44 -8.40 4.43
N LEU A 122 6.30 -8.10 3.83
CA LEU A 122 6.11 -6.87 3.07
C LEU A 122 6.38 -5.65 3.96
N ILE A 123 5.87 -5.67 5.17
CA ILE A 123 5.98 -4.51 6.08
C ILE A 123 7.41 -4.34 6.57
N ASP A 124 8.14 -5.42 6.82
CA ASP A 124 9.56 -5.32 7.12
C ASP A 124 10.36 -4.76 5.95
N LEU A 125 10.03 -5.13 4.71
CA LEU A 125 10.67 -4.59 3.50
C LEU A 125 10.34 -3.10 3.29
N TYR A 126 9.08 -2.72 3.50
CA TYR A 126 8.59 -1.36 3.22
C TYR A 126 8.67 -0.41 4.44
N ARG A 127 9.05 -0.93 5.62
CA ARG A 127 9.19 -0.16 6.87
C ARG A 127 9.89 1.20 6.68
N PRO A 128 11.07 1.31 6.04
CA PRO A 128 11.77 2.59 5.93
C PRO A 128 11.02 3.61 5.06
N TYR A 129 10.15 3.16 4.16
CA TYR A 129 9.37 4.02 3.27
C TYR A 129 8.03 4.44 3.88
N LEU A 130 7.39 3.54 4.63
CA LEU A 130 6.06 3.77 5.21
C LEU A 130 6.10 4.67 6.45
N PHE A 131 7.17 4.59 7.24
CA PHE A 131 7.31 5.30 8.51
C PHE A 131 8.56 6.18 8.52
N PHE A 132 8.94 6.71 7.36
CA PHE A 132 10.08 7.60 7.23
C PHE A 132 9.88 8.84 8.12
N LYS A 133 10.68 8.94 9.18
CA LYS A 133 10.81 10.15 9.99
C LYS A 133 11.94 10.97 9.39
N GLY A 134 11.66 11.63 8.27
CA GLY A 134 12.58 12.64 7.76
C GLY A 134 12.73 13.74 8.81
N VAL A 135 13.98 14.08 9.13
CA VAL A 135 14.32 15.30 9.90
C VAL A 135 14.29 16.47 8.93
#